data_AF-A0A1M3FZ11-F1
#
_entry.id   AF-A0A1M3FZ11-F1
#
_cell.length_a   1.000
_cell.length_b   1.000
_cell.length_c   1.000
_cell.angle_alpha   90.00
_cell.angle_beta   90.00
_cell.angle_gamma   90.00
#
_symmetry.space_group_name_H-M   'P 1'
#
loop_
_entity.id
_entity.type
_entity.pdbx_description
1 polymer ?
#
loop_
_entity_poly.entity_id
_entity_poly.type
_entity_poly.pdbx_seq_one_letter_code
_entity_poly.pdbx_strand_id
1 'polypeptide(L)'
;MLKVMAGDSYNVRVTAGWESGEATNSSTNVLNDLLNILSTSVAGQSGGKVAAGDLQAGGSGLSSALTSFLGTQTTSGSKPKAYLNWILLDEQFKVVSGSNGFIQVGASGSAVPLTQTGLMVPKSGYLYIYTSNEATNIDVFFDNLQSLSRERSDSG
;
A
#
# COMPACT_ATOMS: atom_id res chain seq x y z
N MET A 1 3.49 -9.33 -4.46
CA MET A 1 4.53 -8.71 -3.61
C MET A 1 5.84 -8.75 -4.36
N LEU A 2 6.66 -7.70 -4.25
CA LEU A 2 7.97 -7.62 -4.89
C LEU A 2 9.05 -7.84 -3.82
N LYS A 3 10.00 -8.75 -4.07
CA LYS A 3 11.19 -8.88 -3.21
C LYS A 3 12.11 -7.68 -3.46
N VAL A 4 12.59 -7.05 -2.40
CA VAL A 4 13.50 -5.89 -2.44
C VAL A 4 14.64 -6.08 -1.45
N MET A 5 15.77 -5.43 -1.73
CA MET A 5 16.99 -5.54 -0.93
C MET A 5 17.29 -4.23 -0.20
N ALA A 6 17.89 -4.35 0.99
CA ALA A 6 18.35 -3.17 1.72
C ALA A 6 19.33 -2.36 0.87
N GLY A 7 19.09 -1.04 0.78
CA GLY A 7 19.86 -0.12 -0.06
C GLY A 7 19.23 0.15 -1.43
N ASP A 8 18.21 -0.60 -1.84
CA ASP A 8 17.44 -0.28 -3.04
C ASP A 8 16.67 1.02 -2.87
N SER A 9 16.35 1.65 -3.99
CA SER A 9 15.37 2.73 -4.06
C SER A 9 14.29 2.42 -5.07
N TYR A 10 13.08 2.91 -4.82
CA TYR A 10 11.96 2.71 -5.72
C TYR A 10 11.12 3.97 -5.88
N ASN A 11 10.44 4.05 -7.02
CA ASN A 11 9.41 5.03 -7.31
C ASN A 11 8.08 4.31 -7.49
N VAL A 12 7.00 4.95 -7.06
CA VAL A 12 5.64 4.47 -7.31
C VAL A 12 4.86 5.54 -8.06
N ARG A 13 4.15 5.12 -9.11
CA ARG A 13 3.31 6.00 -9.90
C ARG A 13 2.05 5.27 -10.34
N VAL A 14 0.92 5.97 -10.27
CA VAL A 14 -0.34 5.58 -10.91
C VAL A 14 -1.03 6.82 -11.42
N THR A 15 -1.80 6.73 -12.50
CA THR A 15 -2.71 7.81 -12.89
C THR A 15 -4.08 7.50 -12.29
N ALA A 16 -4.64 8.44 -11.53
CA ALA A 16 -5.91 8.24 -10.85
C ALA A 16 -6.89 9.38 -11.12
N GLY A 17 -8.17 9.05 -11.28
CA GLY A 17 -9.22 10.02 -11.56
C GLY A 17 -10.60 9.53 -11.13
N TRP A 18 -11.50 10.47 -10.92
CA TRP A 18 -12.91 10.23 -10.59
C TRP A 18 -13.76 11.39 -11.12
N GLU A 19 -15.03 11.10 -11.40
CA GLU A 19 -15.98 12.07 -11.95
C GLU A 19 -16.52 13.03 -10.89
N SER A 20 -17.23 14.09 -11.27
CA SER A 20 -17.82 15.05 -10.32
C SER A 20 -18.81 14.38 -9.35
N GLY A 21 -18.84 14.82 -8.09
CA GLY A 21 -19.81 14.37 -7.10
C GLY A 21 -19.32 14.51 -5.66
N GLU A 22 -20.15 14.05 -4.73
CA GLU A 22 -19.83 13.96 -3.30
C GLU A 22 -19.70 12.48 -2.91
N ALA A 23 -18.50 12.07 -2.50
CA ALA A 23 -18.23 10.68 -2.16
C ALA A 23 -18.87 10.29 -0.82
N THR A 24 -19.62 9.20 -0.84
CA THR A 24 -20.02 8.46 0.36
C THR A 24 -18.95 7.41 0.64
N ASN A 25 -18.21 7.59 1.73
CA ASN A 25 -17.09 6.72 2.07
C ASN A 25 -17.51 5.71 3.14
N SER A 26 -17.13 4.44 2.94
CA SER A 26 -17.32 3.39 3.95
C SER A 26 -16.61 3.76 5.25
N SER A 27 -17.30 3.55 6.37
CA SER A 27 -16.69 3.58 7.71
C SER A 27 -15.98 2.27 8.06
N THR A 28 -16.21 1.23 7.25
CA THR A 28 -15.60 -0.10 7.42
C THR A 28 -14.30 -0.12 6.63
N ASN A 29 -13.19 -0.20 7.36
CA ASN A 29 -11.84 -0.18 6.79
C ASN A 29 -11.56 -1.45 5.97
N VAL A 30 -10.83 -1.34 4.85
CA VAL A 30 -10.35 -2.47 4.02
C VAL A 30 -9.36 -3.40 4.74
N LEU A 31 -9.07 -3.13 6.02
CA LEU A 31 -8.15 -3.88 6.87
C LEU A 31 -8.31 -5.38 6.79
N ASN A 32 -9.53 -5.92 6.91
CA ASN A 32 -9.74 -7.37 6.93
C ASN A 32 -9.38 -8.01 5.58
N ASP A 33 -9.79 -7.37 4.48
CA ASP A 33 -9.46 -7.85 3.13
C ASP A 33 -7.96 -7.76 2.86
N LEU A 34 -7.35 -6.63 3.25
CA LEU A 34 -5.92 -6.41 3.09
C LEU A 34 -5.11 -7.38 3.95
N LEU A 35 -5.50 -7.62 5.20
CA LEU A 35 -4.87 -8.58 6.10
C LEU A 35 -5.00 -10.01 5.54
N ASN A 36 -6.15 -10.37 4.97
CA ASN A 36 -6.34 -11.66 4.31
C ASN A 36 -5.43 -11.81 3.08
N ILE A 37 -5.35 -10.78 2.21
CA ILE A 37 -4.51 -10.80 1.01
C ILE A 37 -3.01 -10.84 1.36
N LEU A 38 -2.57 -10.05 2.34
CA LEU A 38 -1.18 -10.07 2.80
C LEU A 38 -0.85 -11.40 3.48
N SER A 39 -1.70 -11.89 4.38
CA SER A 39 -1.42 -13.13 5.11
C SER A 39 -1.36 -14.36 4.19
N THR A 40 -2.21 -14.42 3.16
CA THR A 40 -2.16 -15.46 2.12
C THR A 40 -0.94 -15.33 1.21
N SER A 41 -0.58 -14.11 0.79
CA SER A 41 0.62 -13.86 -0.03
C SER A 41 1.90 -14.23 0.70
N VAL A 42 1.98 -13.92 2.00
CA VAL A 42 3.10 -14.29 2.86
C VAL A 42 3.20 -15.81 3.04
N ALA A 43 2.09 -16.50 3.28
CA ALA A 43 2.09 -17.95 3.42
C ALA A 43 2.68 -18.65 2.17
N GLY A 44 2.33 -18.14 0.98
CA GLY A 44 2.92 -18.58 -0.29
C GLY A 44 4.43 -18.31 -0.39
N GLN A 45 4.88 -17.10 -0.09
CA GLN A 45 6.29 -16.69 -0.17
C GLN A 45 7.17 -17.37 0.89
N SER A 46 6.61 -17.73 2.06
CA SER A 46 7.34 -18.41 3.13
C SER A 46 7.58 -19.90 2.86
N GLY A 47 7.03 -20.46 1.77
CA GLY A 47 7.05 -21.90 1.53
C GLY A 47 6.32 -22.69 2.62
N GLY A 48 5.22 -22.12 3.14
CA GLY A 48 4.39 -22.71 4.19
C GLY A 48 5.02 -22.72 5.59
N LYS A 49 6.09 -21.94 5.82
CA LYS A 49 6.76 -21.85 7.14
C LYS A 49 6.09 -20.84 8.07
N VAL A 50 5.31 -19.91 7.51
CA VAL A 50 4.46 -18.97 8.24
C VAL A 50 3.03 -19.20 7.75
N ALA A 51 2.11 -19.55 8.65
CA ALA A 51 0.71 -19.67 8.30
C ALA A 51 0.04 -18.28 8.29
N ALA A 52 -1.01 -18.11 7.48
CA ALA A 52 -1.79 -16.87 7.47
C ALA A 52 -2.34 -16.53 8.88
N GLY A 53 -2.72 -17.56 9.66
CA GLY A 53 -3.17 -17.42 11.04
C GLY A 53 -2.10 -16.84 11.98
N ASP A 54 -0.81 -17.10 11.75
CA ASP A 54 0.28 -16.58 12.60
C ASP A 54 0.47 -15.06 12.42
N LEU A 55 0.13 -14.56 11.24
CA LEU A 55 0.19 -13.13 10.90
C LEU A 55 -1.04 -12.38 11.38
N GLN A 56 -2.20 -13.05 11.39
CA GLN A 56 -3.44 -12.52 11.94
C GLN A 56 -3.43 -12.54 13.47
N ALA A 57 -2.79 -13.54 14.07
CA ALA A 57 -2.51 -13.59 15.50
C ALA A 57 -1.59 -12.41 15.88
N GLY A 58 -1.94 -11.69 16.95
CA GLY A 58 -1.27 -10.43 17.34
C GLY A 58 0.23 -10.51 17.61
N GLY A 59 0.82 -11.71 17.65
CA GLY A 59 2.26 -11.94 17.86
C GLY A 59 3.16 -11.43 16.73
N SER A 60 2.65 -11.28 15.50
CA SER A 60 3.41 -10.71 14.38
C SER A 60 3.55 -9.19 14.44
N GLY A 61 2.62 -8.49 15.13
CA GLY A 61 2.47 -7.04 15.08
C GLY A 61 2.00 -6.49 13.72
N LEU A 62 1.79 -7.35 12.71
CA LEU A 62 1.38 -6.94 11.37
C LEU A 62 -0.04 -6.37 11.37
N SER A 63 -0.98 -7.04 12.04
CA SER A 63 -2.38 -6.61 12.12
C SER A 63 -2.52 -5.26 12.82
N SER A 64 -1.82 -5.03 13.93
CA SER A 64 -1.83 -3.75 14.66
C SER A 64 -1.16 -2.63 13.89
N ALA A 65 -0.03 -2.89 13.25
CA ALA A 65 0.66 -1.91 12.40
C ALA A 65 -0.21 -1.52 11.19
N LEU A 66 -0.85 -2.50 10.56
CA LEU A 66 -1.73 -2.25 9.42
C LEU A 66 -2.99 -1.49 9.83
N THR A 67 -3.59 -1.84 10.98
CA THR A 67 -4.73 -1.11 11.55
C THR A 67 -4.36 0.35 11.80
N SER A 68 -3.19 0.59 12.39
CA SER A 68 -2.69 1.94 12.66
C SER A 68 -2.47 2.72 11.37
N PHE A 69 -1.82 2.10 10.37
CA PHE A 69 -1.57 2.70 9.07
C PHE A 69 -2.87 3.08 8.35
N LEU A 70 -3.82 2.15 8.22
CA LEU A 70 -5.10 2.42 7.55
C LEU A 70 -5.97 3.40 8.35
N GLY A 71 -5.80 3.49 9.67
CA GLY A 71 -6.46 4.50 10.50
C GLY A 71 -5.99 5.93 10.19
N THR A 72 -4.79 6.11 9.63
CA THR A 72 -4.30 7.43 9.19
C THR A 72 -4.86 7.86 7.83
N GLN A 73 -5.48 6.94 7.08
CA GLN A 73 -6.13 7.22 5.80
C GLN A 73 -7.49 7.85 6.03
N THR A 74 -7.47 9.12 6.43
CA THR A 74 -8.67 9.92 6.60
C THR A 74 -9.01 10.62 5.30
N THR A 75 -10.30 10.92 5.12
CA THR A 75 -10.82 11.73 4.03
C THR A 75 -11.45 12.97 4.63
N SER A 76 -11.22 14.12 4.00
CA SER A 76 -11.87 15.38 4.35
C SER A 76 -12.61 15.93 3.13
N GLY A 77 -13.84 16.38 3.33
CA GLY A 77 -14.70 16.92 2.28
C GLY A 77 -15.31 15.86 1.36
N SER A 78 -15.50 16.24 0.10
CA SER A 78 -16.28 15.50 -0.90
C SER A 78 -15.53 14.37 -1.61
N LYS A 79 -14.23 14.21 -1.32
CA LYS A 79 -13.35 13.31 -2.07
C LYS A 79 -13.58 11.85 -1.70
N PRO A 80 -13.47 10.92 -2.67
CA PRO A 80 -13.39 9.50 -2.40
C PRO A 80 -12.24 9.18 -1.45
N LYS A 81 -12.49 8.25 -0.54
CA LYS A 81 -11.49 7.58 0.28
C LYS A 81 -10.78 6.55 -0.59
N ALA A 82 -9.96 7.05 -1.51
CA ALA A 82 -9.26 6.26 -2.51
C ALA A 82 -7.81 6.69 -2.63
N TYR A 83 -6.90 5.71 -2.69
CA TYR A 83 -5.46 5.96 -2.50
C TYR A 83 -4.60 5.07 -3.39
N LEU A 84 -3.42 5.58 -3.78
CA LEU A 84 -2.24 4.77 -4.06
C LEU A 84 -1.57 4.46 -2.73
N ASN A 85 -1.25 3.21 -2.45
CA ASN A 85 -0.67 2.74 -1.19
C ASN A 85 0.62 1.95 -1.42
N TRP A 86 1.56 2.04 -0.48
CA TRP A 86 2.72 1.15 -0.42
C TRP A 86 3.05 0.75 1.02
N ILE A 87 3.41 -0.52 1.19
CA ILE A 87 3.80 -1.12 2.46
C ILE A 87 5.09 -1.91 2.26
N LEU A 88 6.11 -1.63 3.07
CA LEU A 88 7.34 -2.39 3.16
C LEU A 88 7.30 -3.31 4.38
N LEU A 89 7.46 -4.61 4.12
CA LEU A 89 7.65 -5.63 5.14
C LEU A 89 9.11 -6.08 5.15
N ASP A 90 9.66 -6.39 6.32
CA ASP A 90 10.97 -7.06 6.42
C ASP A 90 10.87 -8.56 6.10
N GLU A 91 11.99 -9.28 6.16
CA GLU A 91 12.02 -10.73 5.88
C GLU A 91 11.22 -11.58 6.89
N GLN A 92 10.88 -11.01 8.05
CA GLN A 92 10.01 -11.64 9.05
C GLN A 92 8.54 -11.21 8.88
N PHE A 93 8.21 -10.54 7.79
CA PHE A 93 6.87 -10.02 7.48
C PHE A 93 6.36 -8.98 8.47
N LYS A 94 7.27 -8.28 9.16
CA LYS A 94 6.93 -7.15 10.03
C LYS A 94 6.97 -5.86 9.24
N VAL A 95 6.06 -4.95 9.55
CA VAL A 95 6.03 -3.62 8.93
C VAL A 95 7.30 -2.85 9.26
N VAL A 96 7.99 -2.35 8.23
CA VAL A 96 9.15 -1.50 8.39
C VAL A 96 8.67 -0.08 8.70
N SER A 97 8.94 0.39 9.92
CA SER A 97 8.54 1.72 10.39
C SER A 97 9.06 2.82 9.45
N GLY A 98 8.20 3.80 9.14
CA GLY A 98 8.53 4.93 8.27
C GLY A 98 8.68 4.60 6.78
N SER A 99 8.48 3.35 6.35
CA SER A 99 8.64 2.92 4.95
C SER A 99 7.31 2.59 4.25
N ASN A 100 6.20 3.06 4.83
CA ASN A 100 4.84 2.87 4.29
C ASN A 100 4.20 4.24 4.09
N GLY A 101 3.28 4.34 3.14
CA GLY A 101 2.63 5.60 2.83
C GLY A 101 1.53 5.46 1.81
N PHE A 102 0.87 6.58 1.55
CA PHE A 102 -0.23 6.66 0.62
C PHE A 102 -0.34 8.06 0.00
N ILE A 103 -0.99 8.14 -1.16
CA ILE A 103 -1.40 9.38 -1.81
C ILE A 103 -2.89 9.27 -2.14
N GLN A 104 -3.71 10.20 -1.64
CA GLN A 104 -5.13 10.26 -1.98
C GLN A 104 -5.32 10.74 -3.42
N VAL A 105 -6.38 10.27 -4.08
CA VAL A 105 -6.79 10.81 -5.38
C VAL A 105 -7.05 12.33 -5.34
N GLY A 106 -6.84 12.96 -6.50
CA GLY A 106 -6.94 14.40 -6.69
C GLY A 106 -8.38 14.94 -6.68
N ALA A 107 -8.57 16.14 -7.23
CA ALA A 107 -9.89 16.70 -7.47
C ALA A 107 -10.65 15.91 -8.55
N SER A 108 -11.97 16.03 -8.58
CA SER A 108 -12.83 15.41 -9.58
C SER A 108 -12.66 16.02 -10.98
N GLY A 109 -13.12 15.28 -11.99
CA GLY A 109 -13.18 15.74 -13.38
C GLY A 109 -11.83 15.74 -14.10
N SER A 110 -10.79 15.16 -13.50
CA SER A 110 -9.49 14.99 -14.14
C SER A 110 -8.73 13.80 -13.58
N ALA A 111 -8.13 13.02 -14.47
CA ALA A 111 -7.18 11.97 -14.11
C ALA A 111 -5.77 12.58 -13.97
N VAL A 112 -5.16 12.44 -12.80
CA VAL A 112 -3.86 13.02 -12.47
C VAL A 112 -2.88 11.95 -11.99
N PRO A 113 -1.57 12.10 -12.27
CA PRO A 113 -0.57 11.18 -11.76
C PRO A 113 -0.38 11.36 -10.24
N LEU A 114 -0.54 10.27 -9.49
CA LEU A 114 -0.10 10.14 -8.11
C LEU A 114 1.29 9.53 -8.13
N THR A 115 2.30 10.28 -7.68
CA THR A 115 3.70 9.85 -7.79
C THR A 115 4.43 10.11 -6.48
N GLN A 116 5.15 9.09 -5.99
CA GLN A 116 6.15 9.25 -4.95
C GLN A 116 7.49 8.70 -5.47
N THR A 117 8.56 9.49 -5.31
CA THR A 117 9.90 9.13 -5.80
C THR A 117 10.89 9.05 -4.66
N GLY A 118 12.01 8.33 -4.89
CA GLY A 118 13.12 8.25 -3.96
C GLY A 118 12.78 7.52 -2.66
N LEU A 119 11.83 6.59 -2.69
CA LEU A 119 11.51 5.76 -1.53
C LEU A 119 12.68 4.79 -1.30
N MET A 120 13.27 4.83 -0.12
CA MET A 120 14.39 3.97 0.25
C MET A 120 13.90 2.64 0.82
N VAL A 121 14.67 1.59 0.60
CA VAL A 121 14.48 0.28 1.23
C VAL A 121 15.53 0.11 2.35
N PRO A 122 15.22 0.44 3.61
CA PRO A 122 16.20 0.35 4.70
C PRO A 122 16.43 -1.09 5.20
N LYS A 123 15.53 -2.02 4.88
CA LYS A 123 15.62 -3.45 5.22
C LYS A 123 15.18 -4.30 4.04
N SER A 124 15.90 -5.39 3.78
CA SER A 124 15.49 -6.40 2.80
C SER A 124 14.17 -7.03 3.22
N GLY A 125 13.34 -7.39 2.24
CA GLY A 125 12.02 -7.91 2.52
C GLY A 125 11.11 -7.81 1.32
N TYR A 126 9.88 -7.37 1.53
CA TYR A 126 8.83 -7.42 0.54
C TYR A 126 8.05 -6.12 0.46
N LEU A 127 7.97 -5.56 -0.75
CA LEU A 127 7.19 -4.38 -1.07
C LEU A 127 5.81 -4.79 -1.62
N TYR A 128 4.76 -4.17 -1.07
CA TYR A 128 3.39 -4.33 -1.52
C TYR A 128 2.82 -2.97 -1.91
N ILE A 129 2.47 -2.81 -3.19
CA ILE A 129 1.90 -1.58 -3.75
C ILE A 129 0.50 -1.93 -4.26
N TYR A 130 -0.48 -1.13 -3.89
CA TYR A 130 -1.87 -1.38 -4.27
C TYR A 130 -2.69 -0.08 -4.29
N THR A 131 -3.80 -0.11 -5.00
CA THR A 131 -4.79 0.96 -5.00
C THR A 131 -6.01 0.55 -4.18
N SER A 132 -6.64 1.50 -3.49
CA SER A 132 -7.87 1.28 -2.74
C SER A 132 -8.94 2.29 -3.15
N ASN A 133 -10.20 1.89 -3.10
CA ASN A 133 -11.36 2.76 -3.20
C ASN A 133 -12.43 2.29 -2.21
N GLU A 134 -12.71 3.11 -1.19
CA GLU A 134 -13.75 2.86 -0.19
C GLU A 134 -15.01 3.72 -0.42
N ALA A 135 -15.09 4.47 -1.51
CA ALA A 135 -16.32 5.15 -1.89
C ALA A 135 -17.34 4.14 -2.44
N THR A 136 -18.59 4.24 -1.97
CA THR A 136 -19.66 3.29 -2.34
C THR A 136 -20.51 3.77 -3.52
N ASN A 137 -20.43 5.06 -3.84
CA ASN A 137 -21.23 5.72 -4.88
C ASN A 137 -20.39 6.37 -5.98
N ILE A 138 -19.06 6.28 -5.90
CA ILE A 138 -18.14 6.87 -6.88
C ILE A 138 -17.08 5.83 -7.24
N ASP A 139 -16.99 5.55 -8.54
CA ASP A 139 -15.91 4.76 -9.11
C ASP A 139 -14.67 5.62 -9.29
N VAL A 140 -13.54 5.07 -8.87
CA VAL A 140 -12.22 5.69 -9.02
C VAL A 140 -11.40 4.83 -9.96
N PHE A 141 -10.92 5.43 -11.03
CA PHE A 141 -10.09 4.77 -12.01
C PHE A 141 -8.62 4.90 -11.63
N PHE A 142 -7.88 3.81 -11.77
CA PHE A 142 -6.45 3.74 -11.59
C PHE A 142 -5.83 3.07 -12.81
N ASP A 143 -4.88 3.73 -13.47
CA ASP A 143 -4.21 3.23 -14.66
C ASP A 143 -2.68 3.42 -14.57
N ASN A 144 -1.95 2.59 -15.31
CA ASN A 144 -0.49 2.62 -15.41
C ASN A 144 0.21 2.56 -14.05
N LEU A 145 -0.16 1.58 -13.20
CA LEU A 145 0.59 1.31 -11.98
C LEU A 145 2.01 0.87 -12.34
N GLN A 146 2.99 1.70 -11.97
CA GLN A 146 4.40 1.48 -12.25
C GLN A 146 5.19 1.50 -10.93
N SER A 147 6.01 0.47 -10.73
CA SER A 147 7.08 0.49 -9.73
C SER A 147 8.42 0.33 -10.43
N LEU A 148 9.28 1.33 -10.30
CA LEU A 148 10.65 1.26 -10.82
C LEU A 148 11.59 1.15 -9.63
N SER A 149 12.26 0.01 -9.47
CA SER A 149 13.41 -0.12 -8.60
C SER A 149 14.67 0.33 -9.33
N ARG A 150 15.50 1.16 -8.69
CA ARG A 150 16.88 1.37 -9.09
C ARG A 150 17.76 0.58 -8.13
N GLU A 151 18.48 -0.40 -8.68
CA GLU A 151 19.60 -1.03 -7.97
C GLU A 151 20.70 0.00 -7.72
N ARG A 152 21.40 -0.19 -6.61
CA ARG A 152 22.57 0.56 -6.18
C ARG A 152 23.49 0.88 -7.37
N SER A 153 23.75 2.17 -7.63
CA SER A 153 24.92 2.51 -8.44
C SER A 153 26.13 2.32 -7.54
N ASP A 154 26.90 1.26 -7.77
CA ASP A 154 28.25 1.16 -7.22
C ASP A 154 29.09 2.26 -7.86
N SER A 155 29.11 3.44 -7.22
CA SER A 155 30.18 4.41 -7.41
C SER A 155 31.40 3.86 -6.68
N GLY A 156 32.31 3.28 -7.46
CA GLY A 156 33.65 2.88 -7.03
C GLY A 156 34.56 4.05 -6.70
#